data_AF-A0AA47P1D5-F1
#
_entry.id   AF-A0AA47P1D5-F1
#
_cell.length_a   1.000
_cell.length_b   1.000
_cell.length_c   1.000
_cell.angle_alpha   90.00
_cell.angle_beta   90.00
_cell.angle_gamma   90.00
#
_symmetry.space_group_name_H-M   'P 1'
#
loop_
_entity.id
_entity.type
_entity.pdbx_description
1 polymer ?
#
loop_
_entity_poly.entity_id
_entity_poly.type
_entity_poly.pdbx_seq_one_letter_code
_entity_poly.pdbx_strand_id
1 'polypeptide(L)'
;MFNTSLSQAMVPTCFKSTTIIPVPKKASPSCFNDYCPVALTPIIMKCFERLVMQHIKSILPPSLDPYQFAYRASRSTDDAISTVLHSALTHLETKDSYKTKEIVVDFRRASTQHPPLTINGAAVKRVSSTKFLGVHLTEDLSWSCNTASLAGKAQQRIVRAAEKIVGAPLPSLQDIYNSRLSRKAFSIAGDSTHPTHCLFSLLPSGRRMRSLKARTSRLKDSFVHQAHPFLEMAEPRSTLTALILAAKEAMRNHR
;
A
#
# COMPACT_ATOMS: atom_id res chain seq x y z
N MET A 1 13.25 -18.30 43.33
CA MET A 1 13.60 -18.25 41.88
C MET A 1 12.66 -17.37 41.08
N PHE A 2 11.35 -17.66 40.96
CA PHE A 2 10.43 -16.82 40.18
C PHE A 2 10.29 -15.38 40.70
N ASN A 3 10.13 -15.18 42.01
CA ASN A 3 10.05 -13.83 42.60
C ASN A 3 11.31 -13.00 42.33
N THR A 4 12.49 -13.62 42.47
CA THR A 4 13.77 -12.99 42.14
C THR A 4 13.83 -12.61 40.66
N SER A 5 13.47 -13.54 39.77
CA SER A 5 13.38 -13.28 38.32
C SER A 5 12.45 -12.11 37.98
N LEU A 6 11.28 -12.02 38.63
CA LEU A 6 10.32 -10.93 38.41
C LEU A 6 10.86 -9.60 38.95
N SER A 7 11.40 -9.59 40.17
CA SER A 7 11.96 -8.37 40.79
C SER A 7 13.13 -7.78 40.03
N GLN A 8 13.93 -8.64 39.37
CA GLN A 8 15.08 -8.24 38.56
C GLN A 8 14.75 -8.07 37.08
N ALA A 9 13.49 -8.30 36.68
CA ALA A 9 13.05 -8.35 35.28
C ALA A 9 13.94 -9.24 34.38
N MET A 10 14.50 -10.32 34.95
CA MET A 10 15.47 -11.18 34.29
C MET A 10 15.03 -12.64 34.37
N VAL A 11 14.79 -13.27 33.22
CA VAL A 11 14.53 -14.71 33.13
C VAL A 11 15.87 -15.47 33.00
N PRO A 12 16.18 -16.43 33.89
CA PRO A 12 17.39 -17.25 33.81
C PRO A 12 17.59 -17.92 32.45
N THR A 13 18.83 -18.05 32.00
CA THR A 13 19.17 -18.65 30.70
C THR A 13 18.70 -20.10 30.58
N CYS A 14 18.77 -20.89 31.65
CA CYS A 14 18.29 -22.26 31.68
C CYS A 14 16.77 -22.37 31.43
N PHE A 15 15.97 -21.34 31.74
CA PHE A 15 14.53 -21.33 31.45
C PHE A 15 14.25 -21.01 29.98
N LYS A 16 15.20 -20.37 29.29
CA LYS A 16 15.12 -20.00 27.88
C LYS A 16 15.61 -21.11 26.94
N SER A 17 16.23 -22.16 27.46
CA SER A 17 16.70 -23.30 26.67
C SER A 17 15.51 -24.10 26.15
N THR A 18 15.33 -24.17 24.83
CA THR A 18 14.20 -24.87 24.20
C THR A 18 14.68 -25.86 23.16
N THR A 19 14.00 -27.00 23.06
CA THR A 19 14.18 -27.94 21.94
C THR A 19 13.20 -27.59 20.84
N ILE A 20 13.67 -27.39 19.61
CA ILE A 20 12.79 -27.12 18.45
C ILE A 20 12.47 -28.43 17.74
N ILE A 21 11.19 -28.78 17.67
CA ILE A 21 10.70 -29.94 16.93
C ILE A 21 10.02 -29.46 15.64
N PRO A 22 10.55 -29.79 14.46
CA PRO A 22 9.87 -29.48 13.20
C PRO A 22 8.69 -30.43 13.00
N VAL A 23 7.47 -29.88 12.96
CA VAL A 23 6.23 -30.64 12.70
C VAL A 23 5.74 -30.35 11.28
N PRO A 24 5.50 -31.35 10.41
CA PRO A 24 5.01 -31.13 9.06
C PRO A 24 3.68 -30.36 9.03
N LYS A 25 3.57 -29.29 8.22
CA LYS A 25 2.30 -28.57 7.97
C LYS A 25 1.41 -29.29 6.95
N LYS A 26 2.00 -30.14 6.12
CA LYS A 26 1.35 -30.88 5.03
C LYS A 26 1.91 -32.31 4.99
N ALA A 27 1.17 -33.22 4.36
CA ALA A 27 1.52 -34.65 4.33
C ALA A 27 2.89 -34.95 3.70
N SER A 28 3.28 -34.21 2.66
CA SER A 28 4.55 -34.36 1.94
C SER A 28 5.37 -33.06 1.95
N PRO A 29 6.13 -32.77 3.01
CA PRO A 29 6.98 -31.58 3.08
C PRO A 29 8.16 -31.68 2.10
N SER A 30 8.40 -30.62 1.32
CA SER A 30 9.47 -30.56 0.32
C SER A 30 10.55 -29.53 0.65
N CYS A 31 10.28 -28.59 1.55
CA CYS A 31 11.25 -27.61 2.02
C CYS A 31 11.09 -27.32 3.53
N PHE A 32 12.09 -26.70 4.16
CA PHE A 32 12.03 -26.36 5.59
C PHE A 32 10.85 -25.45 5.98
N ASN A 33 10.35 -24.62 5.04
CA ASN A 33 9.18 -23.77 5.27
C ASN A 33 7.87 -24.56 5.43
N ASP A 34 7.84 -25.82 4.99
CA ASP A 34 6.70 -26.73 5.15
C ASP A 34 6.61 -27.31 6.56
N TYR A 35 7.58 -27.05 7.44
CA TYR A 35 7.52 -27.42 8.84
C TYR A 35 7.09 -26.24 9.70
N CYS A 36 6.31 -26.53 10.74
CA CYS A 36 6.04 -25.62 11.84
C CYS A 36 7.06 -25.92 12.96
N PRO A 37 7.92 -24.97 13.34
CA PRO A 37 8.84 -25.18 14.44
C PRO A 37 8.09 -25.11 15.78
N VAL A 38 7.97 -26.22 16.48
CA VAL A 38 7.37 -26.28 17.82
C VAL A 38 8.46 -26.19 18.87
N ALA A 39 8.43 -25.13 19.67
CA ALA A 39 9.36 -24.94 20.78
C ALA A 39 8.88 -25.70 22.03
N LEU A 40 9.61 -26.74 22.44
CA LEU A 40 9.40 -27.41 23.71
C LEU A 40 10.17 -26.69 24.82
N THR A 41 9.44 -25.83 25.53
CA THR A 41 9.97 -25.11 26.70
C THR A 41 10.07 -26.02 27.93
N PRO A 42 11.07 -25.81 28.82
CA PRO A 42 11.21 -26.56 30.07
C PRO A 42 9.98 -26.40 30.95
N ILE A 43 9.65 -27.41 31.75
CA ILE A 43 8.48 -27.39 32.65
C ILE A 43 8.50 -26.14 33.55
N ILE A 44 9.69 -25.78 34.07
CA ILE A 44 9.88 -24.61 34.91
C ILE A 44 9.47 -23.31 34.19
N MET A 45 9.81 -23.16 32.89
CA MET A 45 9.41 -22.00 32.09
C MET A 45 7.90 -21.98 31.85
N LYS A 46 7.27 -23.13 31.56
CA LYS A 46 5.81 -23.24 31.41
C LYS A 46 5.08 -22.85 32.70
N CYS A 47 5.61 -23.23 33.86
CA CYS A 47 5.09 -22.78 35.16
C CYS A 47 5.22 -21.26 35.32
N PHE A 48 6.37 -20.70 34.94
CA PHE A 48 6.60 -19.25 34.99
C PHE A 48 5.64 -18.48 34.06
N GLU A 49 5.49 -18.91 32.81
CA GLU A 49 4.56 -18.34 31.83
C GLU A 49 3.12 -18.34 32.36
N ARG A 50 2.69 -19.40 33.04
CA ARG A 50 1.34 -19.48 33.63
C ARG A 50 1.13 -18.44 34.73
N LEU A 51 2.11 -18.25 35.62
CA LEU A 51 2.05 -17.22 36.67
C LEU A 51 1.99 -15.81 36.07
N VAL A 52 2.86 -15.53 35.09
CA VAL A 52 2.88 -14.24 34.39
C VAL A 52 1.58 -14.01 33.63
N MET A 53 1.04 -15.02 32.94
CA MET A 53 -0.23 -14.95 32.22
C MET A 53 -1.40 -14.63 33.16
N GLN A 54 -1.45 -15.24 34.34
CA GLN A 54 -2.46 -14.93 35.35
C GLN A 54 -2.38 -13.47 35.79
N HIS A 55 -1.17 -12.97 36.04
CA HIS A 55 -0.95 -11.57 36.39
C HIS A 55 -1.37 -10.62 35.25
N ILE A 56 -0.95 -10.88 34.00
CA ILE A 56 -1.36 -10.09 32.83
C ILE A 56 -2.89 -10.06 32.69
N LYS A 57 -3.56 -11.21 32.84
CA LYS A 57 -5.02 -11.28 32.79
C LYS A 57 -5.70 -10.49 33.91
N SER A 58 -5.08 -10.38 35.08
CA SER A 58 -5.63 -9.62 36.21
C SER A 58 -5.62 -8.10 36.00
N ILE A 59 -4.70 -7.60 35.17
CA ILE A 59 -4.57 -6.16 34.88
C ILE A 59 -5.23 -5.75 33.56
N LEU A 60 -5.58 -6.71 32.70
CA LEU A 60 -6.35 -6.44 31.49
C LEU A 60 -7.79 -6.04 31.87
N PRO A 61 -8.44 -5.16 31.09
CA PRO A 61 -9.85 -4.86 31.28
C PRO A 61 -10.70 -6.13 31.24
N PRO A 62 -11.75 -6.25 32.08
CA PRO A 62 -12.63 -7.42 32.07
C PRO A 62 -13.36 -7.59 30.73
N SER A 63 -13.53 -6.50 29.99
CA SER A 63 -14.10 -6.48 28.64
C SER A 63 -13.01 -6.29 27.58
N LEU A 64 -12.67 -7.36 26.87
CA LEU A 64 -12.00 -7.27 25.57
C LEU A 64 -13.02 -6.94 24.46
N ASP A 65 -12.53 -6.62 23.27
CA ASP A 65 -13.36 -6.39 22.08
C ASP A 65 -14.44 -7.49 21.94
N PRO A 66 -15.74 -7.14 21.93
CA PRO A 66 -16.83 -8.10 21.76
C PRO A 66 -16.70 -9.01 20.53
N TYR A 67 -16.05 -8.53 19.46
CA TYR A 67 -15.83 -9.24 18.21
C TYR A 67 -14.46 -9.95 18.14
N GLN A 68 -13.69 -9.97 19.22
CA GLN A 68 -12.53 -10.84 19.34
C GLN A 68 -13.00 -12.25 19.73
N PHE A 69 -12.92 -13.21 18.81
CA PHE A 69 -13.31 -14.61 19.05
C PHE A 69 -12.12 -15.51 19.40
N ALA A 70 -10.94 -15.23 18.85
CA ALA A 70 -9.74 -16.01 19.10
C ALA A 70 -9.19 -15.80 20.52
N TYR A 71 -8.68 -16.89 21.12
CA TYR A 71 -8.02 -16.92 22.44
C TYR A 71 -8.88 -16.44 23.62
N ARG A 72 -10.21 -16.41 23.46
CA ARG A 72 -11.15 -16.12 24.54
C ARG A 72 -11.85 -17.39 25.00
N ALA A 73 -12.10 -17.48 26.31
CA ALA A 73 -12.96 -18.50 26.85
C ALA A 73 -14.39 -18.31 26.30
N SER A 74 -15.07 -19.42 26.04
CA SER A 74 -16.47 -19.42 25.59
C SER A 74 -16.72 -18.69 24.25
N ARG A 75 -15.71 -18.69 23.37
CA ARG A 75 -15.80 -18.20 21.99
C ARG A 75 -15.17 -19.22 21.05
N SER A 76 -15.78 -19.43 19.89
CA SER A 76 -15.36 -20.39 18.88
C SER A 76 -15.21 -19.73 17.51
N THR A 77 -14.66 -20.49 16.55
CA THR A 77 -14.64 -20.10 15.13
C THR A 77 -16.05 -20.03 14.55
N ASP A 78 -16.95 -20.89 14.99
CA ASP A 78 -18.36 -20.91 14.56
C ASP A 78 -19.09 -19.65 15.01
N ASP A 79 -18.85 -19.17 16.24
CA ASP A 79 -19.40 -17.90 16.72
C ASP A 79 -18.96 -16.73 15.83
N ALA A 80 -17.71 -16.71 15.39
CA ALA A 80 -17.17 -15.68 14.52
C ALA A 80 -17.87 -15.68 13.15
N ILE A 81 -18.00 -16.86 12.54
CA ILE A 81 -18.67 -17.04 11.25
C ILE A 81 -20.15 -16.64 11.36
N SER A 82 -20.84 -17.13 12.39
CA SER A 82 -22.24 -16.83 12.65
C SER A 82 -22.47 -15.34 12.85
N THR A 83 -21.62 -14.66 13.63
CA THR A 83 -21.72 -13.22 13.88
C THR A 83 -21.52 -12.39 12.61
N VAL A 84 -20.53 -12.75 11.78
CA VAL A 84 -20.27 -12.07 10.49
C VAL A 84 -21.43 -12.28 9.53
N LEU A 85 -21.93 -13.52 9.41
CA LEU A 85 -23.06 -13.84 8.55
C LEU A 85 -24.33 -13.12 8.98
N HIS A 86 -24.66 -13.14 10.28
CA HIS A 86 -25.80 -12.43 10.82
C HIS A 86 -25.71 -10.93 10.54
N SER A 87 -24.57 -10.30 10.86
CA SER A 87 -24.36 -8.87 10.62
C SER A 87 -24.53 -8.50 9.14
N ALA A 88 -24.01 -9.33 8.24
CA ALA A 88 -24.14 -9.11 6.81
C ALA A 88 -25.60 -9.28 6.35
N LEU A 89 -26.27 -10.37 6.74
CA LEU A 89 -27.67 -10.64 6.38
C LEU A 89 -28.63 -9.57 6.90
N THR A 90 -28.51 -9.15 8.15
CA THR A 90 -29.30 -8.06 8.73
C THR A 90 -29.09 -6.74 7.97
N HIS A 91 -27.86 -6.46 7.54
CA HIS A 91 -27.61 -5.28 6.71
C HIS A 91 -28.31 -5.40 5.34
N LEU A 92 -28.38 -6.61 4.77
CA LEU A 92 -29.04 -6.85 3.49
C LEU A 92 -30.58 -6.71 3.54
N GLU A 93 -31.21 -6.76 4.71
CA GLU A 93 -32.65 -6.50 4.86
C GLU A 93 -33.00 -5.01 4.67
N THR A 94 -32.02 -4.12 4.82
CA THR A 94 -32.22 -2.67 4.61
C THR A 94 -32.19 -2.31 3.11
N LYS A 95 -33.03 -1.36 2.67
CA LYS A 95 -33.28 -1.00 1.25
C LYS A 95 -32.04 -0.62 0.39
N ASP A 96 -30.84 -0.49 0.95
CA ASP A 96 -29.58 -0.12 0.28
C ASP A 96 -28.52 -1.26 0.21
N SER A 97 -28.96 -2.48 0.51
CA SER A 97 -28.26 -3.77 0.64
C SER A 97 -27.20 -4.15 -0.40
N TYR A 98 -27.26 -3.66 -1.64
CA TYR A 98 -26.28 -3.97 -2.70
C TYR A 98 -24.88 -3.34 -2.47
N LYS A 99 -24.71 -2.55 -1.40
CA LYS A 99 -23.46 -1.85 -1.07
C LYS A 99 -22.51 -2.65 -0.15
N THR A 100 -22.92 -3.82 0.32
CA THR A 100 -22.09 -4.67 1.20
C THR A 100 -20.83 -5.11 0.49
N LYS A 101 -19.68 -4.81 1.10
CA LYS A 101 -18.36 -5.16 0.59
C LYS A 101 -17.58 -5.85 1.70
N GLU A 102 -16.78 -6.82 1.31
CA GLU A 102 -15.86 -7.52 2.21
C GLU A 102 -14.45 -6.95 2.04
N ILE A 103 -13.79 -6.64 3.16
CA ILE A 103 -12.35 -6.34 3.20
C ILE A 103 -11.72 -7.37 4.11
N VAL A 104 -10.71 -8.08 3.61
CA VAL A 104 -9.94 -9.04 4.39
C VAL A 104 -8.60 -8.43 4.72
N VAL A 105 -8.32 -8.31 6.01
CA VAL A 105 -7.02 -7.85 6.51
C VAL A 105 -6.26 -9.06 7.01
N ASP A 106 -5.06 -9.28 6.47
CA ASP A 106 -4.23 -10.44 6.78
C ASP A 106 -2.77 -10.02 6.96
N PHE A 107 -2.18 -10.40 8.10
CA PHE A 107 -0.81 -10.05 8.45
C PHE A 107 0.23 -11.07 7.92
N ARG A 108 -0.22 -12.14 7.25
CA ARG A 108 0.70 -13.11 6.65
C ARG A 108 1.48 -12.50 5.50
N ARG A 109 2.79 -12.78 5.46
CA ARG A 109 3.70 -12.33 4.39
C ARG A 109 3.33 -12.87 3.01
N ALA A 110 2.76 -14.08 2.97
CA ALA A 110 2.28 -14.69 1.73
C ALA A 110 0.77 -14.46 1.64
N SER A 111 0.33 -13.82 0.56
CA SER A 111 -1.09 -13.65 0.25
C SER A 111 -1.73 -15.04 0.09
N THR A 112 -2.71 -15.35 0.93
CA THR A 112 -3.53 -16.54 0.74
C THR A 112 -4.83 -16.15 0.08
N GLN A 113 -5.26 -16.92 -0.92
CA GLN A 113 -6.61 -16.79 -1.43
C GLN A 113 -7.59 -17.33 -0.37
N HIS A 114 -8.36 -16.43 0.22
CA HIS A 114 -9.46 -16.79 1.10
C HIS A 114 -10.70 -17.08 0.26
N PRO A 115 -11.48 -18.13 0.56
CA PRO A 115 -12.75 -18.35 -0.12
C PRO A 115 -13.64 -17.10 0.01
N PRO A 116 -14.45 -16.78 -1.02
CA PRO A 116 -15.34 -15.63 -0.96
C PRO A 116 -16.42 -15.87 0.09
N LEU A 117 -16.76 -14.83 0.85
CA LEU A 117 -17.93 -14.86 1.71
C LEU A 117 -19.19 -14.94 0.82
N THR A 118 -19.93 -16.04 0.89
CA THR A 118 -21.17 -16.23 0.13
C THR A 118 -22.39 -16.03 1.03
N ILE A 119 -23.34 -15.23 0.57
CA ILE A 119 -24.64 -15.00 1.21
C ILE A 119 -25.72 -15.43 0.24
N ASN A 120 -26.58 -16.40 0.64
CA ASN A 120 -27.61 -17.00 -0.22
C ASN A 120 -27.08 -17.48 -1.60
N GLY A 121 -25.86 -18.03 -1.63
CA GLY A 121 -25.20 -18.47 -2.85
C GLY A 121 -24.57 -17.37 -3.71
N ALA A 122 -24.76 -16.09 -3.36
CA ALA A 122 -24.10 -14.96 -4.02
C ALA A 122 -22.83 -14.54 -3.26
N ALA A 123 -21.71 -14.41 -3.96
CA ALA A 123 -20.47 -13.93 -3.36
C ALA A 123 -20.55 -12.43 -3.05
N VAL A 124 -20.22 -12.05 -1.81
CA VAL A 124 -20.04 -10.65 -1.42
C VAL A 124 -18.82 -10.10 -2.14
N LYS A 125 -18.93 -8.87 -2.67
CA LYS A 125 -17.83 -8.24 -3.39
C LYS A 125 -16.67 -7.94 -2.44
N ARG A 126 -15.55 -8.65 -2.63
CA ARG A 126 -14.28 -8.34 -1.96
C ARG A 126 -13.63 -7.10 -2.59
N VAL A 127 -13.13 -6.19 -1.75
CA VAL A 127 -12.43 -4.98 -2.17
C VAL A 127 -11.14 -4.80 -1.37
N SER A 128 -10.11 -4.25 -2.00
CA SER A 128 -8.85 -3.93 -1.34
C SER A 128 -8.87 -2.58 -0.61
N SER A 129 -9.86 -1.72 -0.92
CA SER A 129 -10.07 -0.47 -0.21
C SER A 129 -11.51 0.01 -0.30
N THR A 130 -11.98 0.66 0.77
CA THR A 130 -13.24 1.40 0.78
C THR A 130 -13.09 2.70 1.56
N LYS A 131 -13.92 3.70 1.24
CA LYS A 131 -13.96 4.95 1.98
C LYS A 131 -15.16 4.92 2.93
N PHE A 132 -14.90 5.14 4.21
CA PHE A 132 -15.91 5.20 5.26
C PHE A 132 -15.71 6.45 6.10
N LEU A 133 -16.75 7.29 6.20
CA LEU A 133 -16.72 8.57 6.94
C LEU A 133 -15.50 9.47 6.63
N GLY A 134 -15.03 9.46 5.38
CA GLY A 134 -13.88 10.26 4.95
C GLY A 134 -12.52 9.57 5.06
N VAL A 135 -12.44 8.40 5.69
CA VAL A 135 -11.21 7.60 5.84
C VAL A 135 -11.21 6.46 4.84
N HIS A 136 -10.10 6.29 4.11
CA HIS A 136 -9.85 5.11 3.30
C HIS A 136 -9.36 3.99 4.23
N LEU A 137 -10.16 2.93 4.30
CA LEU A 137 -9.79 1.65 4.89
C LEU A 137 -9.20 0.81 3.76
N THR A 138 -8.01 0.26 3.96
CA THR A 138 -7.32 -0.59 2.98
C THR A 138 -7.01 -1.95 3.58
N GLU A 139 -6.96 -2.99 2.75
CA GLU A 139 -6.65 -4.37 3.16
C GLU A 139 -5.26 -4.51 3.78
N ASP A 140 -4.33 -3.65 3.38
CA ASP A 140 -2.95 -3.59 3.87
C ASP A 140 -2.77 -2.66 5.07
N LEU A 141 -3.86 -2.06 5.56
CA LEU A 141 -3.88 -1.04 6.63
C LEU A 141 -2.94 0.16 6.38
N SER A 142 -2.55 0.41 5.12
CA SER A 142 -1.69 1.53 4.78
C SER A 142 -2.43 2.86 4.83
N TRP A 143 -1.77 3.87 5.39
CA TRP A 143 -2.27 5.25 5.43
C TRP A 143 -1.93 6.07 4.18
N SER A 144 -1.35 5.43 3.16
CA SER A 144 -0.83 6.08 1.95
C SER A 144 -1.91 6.90 1.23
N CYS A 145 -3.09 6.32 1.00
CA CYS A 145 -4.23 6.98 0.36
C CYS A 145 -4.75 8.17 1.20
N ASN A 146 -4.86 7.99 2.52
CA ASN A 146 -5.35 9.02 3.43
C ASN A 146 -4.39 10.20 3.50
N THR A 147 -3.10 9.93 3.67
CA THR A 147 -2.05 10.96 3.74
C THR A 147 -1.93 11.73 2.43
N ALA A 148 -1.96 11.06 1.27
CA ALA A 148 -1.97 11.71 -0.03
C ALA A 148 -3.21 12.60 -0.22
N SER A 149 -4.40 12.11 0.16
CA SER A 149 -5.64 12.88 0.07
C SER A 149 -5.61 14.12 0.96
N LEU A 150 -5.13 13.98 2.20
CA LEU A 150 -5.01 15.08 3.15
C LEU A 150 -3.99 16.13 2.67
N ALA A 151 -2.81 15.67 2.21
CA ALA A 151 -1.78 16.54 1.67
C ALA A 151 -2.29 17.34 0.46
N GLY A 152 -2.97 16.69 -0.48
CA GLY A 152 -3.57 17.36 -1.64
C GLY A 152 -4.61 18.41 -1.25
N LYS A 153 -5.47 18.13 -0.27
CA LYS A 153 -6.43 19.12 0.24
C LYS A 153 -5.76 20.30 0.93
N ALA A 154 -4.75 20.05 1.76
CA ALA A 154 -4.00 21.10 2.43
C ALA A 154 -3.31 22.02 1.41
N GLN A 155 -2.65 21.42 0.41
CA GLN A 155 -2.05 22.13 -0.71
C GLN A 155 -3.07 22.97 -1.50
N GLN A 156 -4.24 22.43 -1.82
CA GLN A 156 -5.30 23.18 -2.49
C GLN A 156 -5.78 24.38 -1.67
N ARG A 157 -5.90 24.25 -0.35
CA ARG A 157 -6.30 25.37 0.53
C ARG A 157 -5.28 26.51 0.49
N ILE A 158 -3.99 26.20 0.44
CA ILE A 158 -2.92 27.20 0.30
C ILE A 158 -3.06 27.95 -1.03
N VAL A 159 -3.28 27.22 -2.14
CA VAL A 159 -3.49 27.85 -3.47
C VAL A 159 -4.69 28.78 -3.45
N ARG A 160 -5.84 28.34 -2.91
CA ARG A 160 -7.05 29.17 -2.82
C ARG A 160 -6.86 30.42 -1.97
N ALA A 161 -6.08 30.32 -0.88
CA ALA A 161 -5.74 31.48 -0.06
C ALA A 161 -4.88 32.49 -0.85
N ALA A 162 -3.89 32.01 -1.60
CA ALA A 162 -3.05 32.85 -2.44
C ALA A 162 -3.85 33.52 -3.57
N GLU A 163 -4.76 32.79 -4.24
CA GLU A 163 -5.67 33.36 -5.26
C GLU A 163 -6.47 34.54 -4.71
N LYS A 164 -6.99 34.40 -3.49
CA LYS A 164 -7.77 35.46 -2.83
C LYS A 164 -6.94 36.69 -2.50
N ILE A 165 -5.67 36.51 -2.10
CA ILE A 165 -4.75 37.62 -1.80
C ILE A 165 -4.35 38.35 -3.08
N VAL A 166 -4.05 37.60 -4.14
CA VAL A 166 -3.61 38.16 -5.43
C VAL A 166 -4.77 38.79 -6.20
N GLY A 167 -6.02 38.37 -5.95
CA GLY A 167 -7.20 38.87 -6.65
C GLY A 167 -7.34 38.35 -8.08
N ALA A 168 -6.63 37.28 -8.43
CA ALA A 168 -6.66 36.64 -9.74
C ALA A 168 -6.61 35.11 -9.61
N PRO A 169 -7.21 34.36 -10.55
CA PRO A 169 -7.12 32.90 -10.55
C PRO A 169 -5.67 32.46 -10.73
N LEU A 170 -5.23 31.49 -9.93
CA LEU A 170 -3.90 30.89 -10.03
C LEU A 170 -4.03 29.52 -10.72
N PRO A 171 -3.02 29.10 -11.48
CA PRO A 171 -3.01 27.76 -12.06
C PRO A 171 -3.01 26.71 -10.95
N SER A 172 -3.67 25.57 -11.19
CA SER A 172 -3.68 24.48 -10.22
C SER A 172 -2.27 23.93 -10.03
N LEU A 173 -2.00 23.28 -8.90
CA LEU A 173 -0.71 22.61 -8.69
C LEU A 173 -0.44 21.55 -9.77
N GLN A 174 -1.48 20.91 -10.29
CA GLN A 174 -1.36 19.97 -11.39
C GLN A 174 -0.91 20.68 -12.67
N ASP A 175 -1.46 21.87 -12.96
CA ASP A 175 -1.06 22.66 -14.13
C ASP A 175 0.36 23.19 -14.01
N ILE A 176 0.75 23.65 -12.82
CA ILE A 176 2.12 24.08 -12.53
C ILE A 176 3.09 22.90 -12.69
N TYR A 177 2.72 21.74 -12.14
CA TYR A 177 3.51 20.52 -12.24
C TYR A 177 3.67 20.07 -13.69
N ASN A 178 2.56 19.95 -14.43
CA ASN A 178 2.55 19.59 -15.85
C ASN A 178 3.35 20.61 -16.69
N SER A 179 3.17 21.92 -16.45
CA SER A 179 3.92 22.98 -17.13
C SER A 179 5.43 22.87 -16.91
N ARG A 180 5.85 22.58 -15.67
CA ARG A 180 7.27 22.41 -15.32
C ARG A 180 7.84 21.12 -15.89
N LEU A 181 7.08 20.01 -15.80
CA LEU A 181 7.42 18.73 -16.43
C LEU A 181 7.66 18.91 -17.93
N SER A 182 6.70 19.49 -18.64
CA SER A 182 6.79 19.72 -20.08
C SER A 182 7.97 20.61 -20.43
N ARG A 183 8.13 21.77 -19.76
CA ARG A 183 9.27 22.67 -20.03
C ARG A 183 10.62 21.99 -19.84
N LYS A 184 10.78 21.22 -18.76
CA LYS A 184 12.03 20.49 -18.51
C LYS A 184 12.25 19.40 -19.54
N ALA A 185 11.19 18.70 -19.96
CA ALA A 185 11.26 17.66 -20.99
C ALA A 185 11.67 18.24 -22.35
N PHE A 186 11.08 19.37 -22.77
CA PHE A 186 11.47 20.09 -23.99
C PHE A 186 12.91 20.60 -23.92
N SER A 187 13.35 21.11 -22.76
CA SER A 187 14.74 21.54 -22.56
C SER A 187 15.72 20.38 -22.75
N ILE A 188 15.42 19.19 -22.22
CA ILE A 188 16.26 17.99 -22.39
C ILE A 188 16.20 17.47 -23.83
N ALA A 189 15.02 17.49 -24.46
CA ALA A 189 14.84 17.07 -25.84
C ALA A 189 15.55 18.02 -26.83
N GLY A 190 15.77 19.29 -26.46
CA GLY A 190 16.53 20.26 -27.26
C GLY A 190 18.04 20.22 -27.05
N ASP A 191 18.52 19.61 -25.96
CA ASP A 191 19.94 19.52 -25.63
C ASP A 191 20.48 18.12 -25.95
N SER A 192 21.17 18.00 -27.09
CA SER A 192 21.77 16.72 -27.54
C SER A 192 22.93 16.24 -26.67
N THR A 193 23.50 17.11 -25.82
CA THR A 193 24.58 16.76 -24.89
C THR A 193 24.04 16.25 -23.55
N HIS A 194 22.73 16.40 -23.30
CA HIS A 194 22.13 15.95 -22.06
C HIS A 194 22.15 14.42 -21.95
N PRO A 195 22.57 13.83 -20.81
CA PRO A 195 22.70 12.37 -20.65
C PRO A 195 21.43 11.57 -20.93
N THR A 196 20.26 12.18 -20.72
CA THR A 196 18.94 11.54 -20.94
C THR A 196 18.24 11.98 -22.23
N HIS A 197 18.91 12.73 -23.12
CA HIS A 197 18.36 13.20 -24.40
C HIS A 197 17.78 12.06 -25.24
N CYS A 198 18.47 10.91 -25.29
CA CYS A 198 18.05 9.75 -26.08
C CYS A 198 16.74 9.10 -25.62
N LEU A 199 16.28 9.41 -24.40
CA LEU A 199 14.99 8.99 -23.85
C LEU A 199 13.84 9.88 -24.31
N PHE A 200 14.15 11.09 -24.80
CA PHE A 200 13.20 12.07 -25.31
C PHE A 200 13.31 12.30 -26.83
N SER A 201 14.07 11.44 -27.52
CA SER A 201 14.24 11.53 -28.97
C SER A 201 13.08 10.86 -29.72
N LEU A 202 12.56 11.53 -30.74
CA LEU A 202 11.58 10.95 -31.66
C LEU A 202 12.19 9.80 -32.48
N LEU A 203 11.36 8.81 -32.79
CA LEU A 203 11.66 7.76 -33.76
C LEU A 203 11.88 8.37 -35.16
N PRO A 204 12.54 7.66 -36.09
CA PRO A 204 12.83 8.15 -37.45
C PRO A 204 11.59 8.66 -38.21
N SER A 205 10.39 8.19 -37.85
CA SER A 205 9.12 8.69 -38.38
C SER A 205 8.79 10.13 -37.99
N GLY A 206 9.51 10.73 -37.03
CA GLY A 206 9.33 12.10 -36.55
C GLY A 206 8.04 12.35 -35.78
N ARG A 207 7.26 11.30 -35.48
CA ARG A 207 5.90 11.43 -34.92
C ARG A 207 5.70 10.81 -33.55
N ARG A 208 6.59 9.91 -33.13
CA ARG A 208 6.41 9.10 -31.92
C ARG A 208 7.71 8.96 -31.18
N MET A 209 7.62 8.86 -29.87
CA MET A 209 8.77 8.65 -29.02
C MET A 209 8.89 7.16 -28.66
N ARG A 210 10.05 6.74 -28.14
CA ARG A 210 10.27 5.33 -27.77
C ARG A 210 9.45 4.97 -26.54
N SER A 211 8.52 4.02 -26.68
CA SER A 211 7.73 3.53 -25.55
C SER A 211 8.64 3.01 -24.42
N LEU A 212 8.55 3.65 -23.25
CA LEU A 212 9.29 3.24 -22.07
C LEU A 212 8.46 2.23 -21.28
N LYS A 213 9.02 1.03 -21.02
CA LYS A 213 8.38 0.01 -20.19
C LYS A 213 8.79 0.18 -18.73
N ALA A 214 7.82 0.21 -17.82
CA ALA A 214 8.06 0.22 -16.38
C ALA A 214 7.32 -0.93 -15.69
N ARG A 215 8.07 -1.72 -14.90
CA ARG A 215 7.53 -2.84 -14.11
C ARG A 215 7.08 -2.43 -12.71
N THR A 216 7.55 -1.29 -12.21
CA THR A 216 7.29 -0.80 -10.85
C THR A 216 6.60 0.57 -10.88
N SER A 217 5.78 0.87 -9.87
CA SER A 217 5.18 2.20 -9.68
C SER A 217 6.25 3.29 -9.57
N ARG A 218 7.29 3.05 -8.77
CA ARG A 218 8.43 3.98 -8.59
C ARG A 218 9.04 4.44 -9.93
N LEU A 219 9.20 3.53 -10.90
CA LEU A 219 9.74 3.91 -12.21
C LEU A 219 8.68 4.64 -13.06
N LYS A 220 7.42 4.20 -13.03
CA LYS A 220 6.30 4.92 -13.68
C LYS A 220 6.16 6.36 -13.18
N ASP A 221 6.43 6.58 -11.90
CA ASP A 221 6.34 7.88 -11.24
C ASP A 221 7.60 8.74 -11.40
N SER A 222 8.63 8.24 -12.11
CA SER A 222 9.82 9.03 -12.41
C SER A 222 9.52 10.14 -13.41
N PHE A 223 10.33 11.20 -13.36
CA PHE A 223 10.25 12.34 -14.29
C PHE A 223 10.14 11.89 -15.76
N VAL A 224 10.98 10.93 -16.19
CA VAL A 224 11.05 10.51 -17.60
C VAL A 224 9.73 9.89 -18.06
N HIS A 225 9.16 8.99 -17.26
CA HIS A 225 7.90 8.34 -17.59
C HIS A 225 6.71 9.30 -17.53
N GLN A 226 6.69 10.23 -16.57
CA GLN A 226 5.61 11.20 -16.46
C GLN A 226 5.69 12.31 -17.52
N ALA A 227 6.88 12.65 -18.01
CA ALA A 227 7.08 13.67 -19.04
C ALA A 227 6.76 13.17 -20.47
N HIS A 228 6.86 11.86 -20.72
CA HIS A 228 6.75 11.27 -22.05
C HIS A 228 5.42 11.59 -22.79
N PRO A 229 4.23 11.52 -22.16
CA PRO A 229 2.97 11.82 -22.84
C PRO A 229 2.84 13.26 -23.31
N PHE A 230 3.44 14.22 -22.59
CA PHE A 230 3.34 15.64 -22.92
C PHE A 230 4.10 16.01 -24.20
N LEU A 231 5.14 15.24 -24.54
CA LEU A 231 5.89 15.41 -25.78
C LEU A 231 5.19 14.71 -26.97
N GLU A 232 4.38 13.68 -26.73
CA GLU A 232 3.55 13.03 -27.77
C GLU A 232 2.27 13.81 -28.07
N MET A 233 1.70 14.51 -27.08
CA MET A 233 0.47 15.32 -27.23
C MET A 233 0.71 16.70 -27.86
N ALA A 234 1.97 17.18 -27.88
CA ALA A 234 2.31 18.38 -28.62
C ALA A 234 2.31 18.05 -30.12
N GLU A 235 1.16 18.22 -30.79
CA GLU A 235 1.07 18.04 -32.24
C GLU A 235 2.15 18.86 -32.97
N PRO A 236 2.76 18.29 -34.02
CA PRO A 236 3.82 18.93 -34.79
C PRO A 236 3.22 19.94 -35.75
N ARG A 237 2.90 21.14 -35.26
CA ARG A 237 2.74 22.30 -36.14
C ARG A 237 3.82 23.31 -35.83
N SER A 238 4.72 23.41 -36.81
CA SER A 238 5.75 24.42 -37.06
C SER A 238 6.86 24.66 -36.04
N THR A 239 6.74 24.37 -34.74
CA THR A 239 7.72 24.89 -33.78
C THR A 239 8.88 23.93 -33.46
N LEU A 240 8.60 22.63 -33.23
CA LEU A 240 9.66 21.67 -32.86
C LEU A 240 10.54 21.31 -34.06
N THR A 241 9.93 21.10 -35.23
CA THR A 241 10.66 20.83 -36.47
C THR A 241 11.48 22.05 -36.89
N ALA A 242 10.96 23.28 -36.74
CA ALA A 242 11.71 24.51 -37.03
C ALA A 242 12.83 24.77 -36.01
N LEU A 243 12.65 24.48 -34.73
CA LEU A 243 13.72 24.59 -33.72
C LEU A 243 14.83 23.57 -33.97
N ILE A 244 14.48 22.32 -34.35
CA ILE A 244 15.45 21.28 -34.69
C ILE A 244 16.16 21.58 -36.02
N LEU A 245 15.44 22.13 -37.02
CA LEU A 245 16.04 22.56 -38.29
C LEU A 245 16.97 23.77 -38.10
N ALA A 246 16.54 24.78 -37.33
CA ALA A 246 17.33 25.97 -37.01
C ALA A 246 18.58 25.63 -36.19
N ALA A 247 18.49 24.68 -35.25
CA ALA A 247 19.66 24.17 -34.52
C ALA A 247 20.62 23.40 -35.44
N LYS A 248 20.10 22.63 -36.41
CA LYS A 248 20.91 21.95 -37.43
C LYS A 248 21.59 22.92 -38.41
N GLU A 249 20.92 24.00 -38.80
CA GLU A 249 21.47 25.04 -39.69
C GLU A 249 22.51 25.91 -38.97
N ALA A 250 22.27 26.29 -37.71
CA ALA A 250 23.25 27.02 -36.91
C ALA A 250 24.55 26.23 -36.70
N MET A 251 24.47 24.90 -36.55
CA MET A 251 25.65 24.02 -36.43
C MET A 251 26.37 23.78 -37.77
N ARG A 252 25.71 24.01 -38.91
CA ARG A 252 26.30 23.84 -40.25
C ARG A 252 27.04 25.09 -40.73
N ASN A 253 26.69 26.28 -40.21
CA ASN A 253 27.33 27.56 -40.54
C ASN A 253 28.55 27.91 -39.66
N HIS A 254 28.93 27.05 -38.71
CA HIS A 254 30.11 27.20 -37.85
C HIS A 254 31.22 26.17 -38.15
N ARG A 255 31.28 25.65 -39.38
CA ARG A 255 32.40 24.84 -39.91
C ARG A 255 32.98 25.48 -41.15
#